data_AF-A0A660ZPD9-F1
#
_entry.id   AF-A0A660ZPD9-F1
#
_cell.length_a   1.000
_cell.length_b   1.000
_cell.length_c   1.000
_cell.angle_alpha   90.00
_cell.angle_beta   90.00
_cell.angle_gamma   90.00
#
_symmetry.space_group_name_H-M   'P 1'
#
loop_
_entity.id
_entity.type
_entity.pdbx_description
1 polymer ?
#
loop_
_entity_poly.entity_id
_entity_poly.type
_entity_poly.pdbx_seq_one_letter_code
_entity_poly.pdbx_strand_id
1 'polypeptide(L)'
;FMMVAREQLRAQVLFHMGVTARVEKAAREGLRELKIMDAESPDHANIVSAMALTRSLITPEEAEIAIAEARRALTLYPATQDPWIRSWRVADLAVVLVRAGRHEEAVEQLEALLAQDTNAISVEWAKVDPAWDPLRGRGDFGALVGE
;
A
#
# COMPACT_ATOMS: atom_id res chain seq x y z
N PHE A 1 -18.37 4.65 7.71
CA PHE A 1 -17.37 4.36 8.76
C PHE A 1 -16.19 3.69 8.09
N MET A 2 -14.97 4.16 8.30
CA MET A 2 -13.76 3.48 7.82
C MET A 2 -13.70 2.13 8.55
N MET A 3 -13.94 1.03 7.84
CA MET A 3 -13.89 -0.30 8.43
C MET A 3 -12.41 -0.69 8.55
N VAL A 4 -11.91 -0.83 9.77
CA VAL A 4 -10.49 -1.01 10.04
C VAL A 4 -10.28 -2.38 10.68
N ALA A 5 -9.52 -3.25 10.02
CA ALA A 5 -9.07 -4.50 10.61
C ALA A 5 -7.99 -4.19 11.66
N ARG A 6 -8.21 -4.59 12.91
CA ARG A 6 -7.33 -4.20 14.02
C ARG A 6 -5.93 -4.78 13.83
N GLU A 7 -5.87 -6.04 13.41
CA GLU A 7 -4.59 -6.73 13.24
C GLU A 7 -3.86 -6.27 11.95
N GLN A 8 -4.57 -5.71 10.97
CA GLN A 8 -3.96 -5.02 9.82
C GLN A 8 -3.15 -3.79 10.27
N LEU A 9 -3.73 -2.93 11.10
CA LEU A 9 -3.00 -1.78 11.64
C LEU A 9 -1.83 -2.22 12.53
N ARG A 10 -2.05 -3.25 13.36
CA ARG A 10 -1.00 -3.78 14.22
C ARG A 10 0.20 -4.30 13.43
N ALA A 11 -0.04 -5.03 12.34
CA ALA A 11 1.02 -5.55 11.48
C ALA A 11 1.87 -4.42 10.91
N GLN A 12 1.24 -3.34 10.43
CA GLN A 12 1.93 -2.17 9.88
C GLN A 12 2.75 -1.45 10.96
N VAL A 13 2.19 -1.23 12.15
CA VAL A 13 2.95 -0.61 13.26
C VAL A 13 4.16 -1.45 13.64
N LEU A 14 3.99 -2.77 13.78
CA LEU A 14 5.10 -3.68 14.08
C LEU A 14 6.17 -3.67 12.99
N PHE A 15 5.77 -3.57 11.72
CA PHE A 15 6.68 -3.48 10.59
C PHE A 15 7.50 -2.20 10.64
N HIS A 16 6.87 -1.05 10.81
CA HIS A 16 7.56 0.25 10.92
C HIS A 16 8.43 0.36 12.18
N MET A 17 8.09 -0.35 13.26
CA MET A 17 8.93 -0.43 14.46
C MET A 17 10.10 -1.43 14.32
N GLY A 18 10.21 -2.17 13.21
CA GLY A 18 11.24 -3.18 13.02
C GLY A 18 11.07 -4.44 13.90
N VAL A 19 9.88 -4.68 14.47
CA VAL A 19 9.59 -5.83 15.34
C VAL A 19 9.21 -7.05 14.49
N THR A 20 10.13 -7.46 13.62
CA THR A 20 9.91 -8.42 12.51
C THR A 20 9.34 -9.76 12.97
N ALA A 21 9.76 -10.28 14.14
CA ALA A 21 9.31 -11.55 14.69
C ALA A 21 7.79 -11.65 14.93
N ARG A 22 7.07 -10.52 14.97
CA ARG A 22 5.61 -10.48 15.21
C ARG A 22 4.80 -9.99 14.01
N VAL A 23 5.46 -9.46 12.98
CA VAL A 23 4.80 -8.88 11.80
C VAL A 23 4.00 -9.94 11.06
N GLU A 24 4.63 -11.06 10.71
CA GLU A 24 3.97 -12.10 9.92
C GLU A 24 2.72 -12.64 10.61
N LYS A 25 2.79 -12.92 11.92
CA LYS A 25 1.64 -13.40 12.69
C LYS A 25 0.49 -12.39 12.67
N ALA A 26 0.78 -11.12 12.96
CA ALA A 26 -0.23 -10.06 12.95
C ALA A 26 -0.81 -9.86 11.55
N ALA A 27 0.02 -9.92 10.50
CA ALA A 27 -0.42 -9.80 9.11
C ALA A 27 -1.35 -10.96 8.72
N ARG A 28 -1.03 -12.21 9.09
CA ARG A 28 -1.91 -13.36 8.83
C ARG A 28 -3.23 -13.25 9.57
N GLU A 29 -3.24 -12.75 10.80
CA GLU A 29 -4.46 -12.49 11.58
C GLU A 29 -5.29 -11.37 10.92
N GLY A 30 -4.67 -10.25 10.56
CA GLY A 30 -5.34 -9.15 9.85
C GLY A 30 -5.91 -9.56 8.49
N LEU A 31 -5.20 -10.40 7.73
CA LEU A 31 -5.69 -10.92 6.46
C LEU A 31 -6.92 -11.83 6.64
N ARG A 32 -7.04 -12.55 7.77
CA ARG A 32 -8.25 -13.33 8.08
C ARG A 32 -9.44 -12.41 8.36
N GLU A 33 -9.25 -11.36 9.16
CA GLU A 33 -10.29 -10.36 9.44
C GLU A 33 -10.79 -9.72 8.15
N LEU A 34 -9.87 -9.26 7.29
CA LEU A 34 -10.20 -8.63 6.03
C LEU A 34 -10.95 -9.57 5.06
N LYS A 35 -10.62 -10.87 5.04
CA LYS A 35 -11.35 -11.85 4.22
C LYS A 35 -12.79 -12.07 4.70
N ILE A 36 -13.04 -11.96 6.01
CA ILE A 36 -14.42 -12.00 6.54
C ILE A 36 -15.18 -10.77 6.07
N MET A 37 -14.56 -9.59 6.15
CA MET A 37 -15.17 -8.33 5.70
C MET A 37 -15.44 -8.34 4.19
N ASP A 38 -14.52 -8.89 3.38
CA ASP A 38 -14.72 -9.06 1.92
C ASP A 38 -15.88 -10.03 1.64
N ALA A 39 -16.06 -11.08 2.44
CA ALA A 39 -17.22 -11.98 2.27
C ALA A 39 -18.56 -11.27 2.55
N GLU A 40 -18.59 -10.30 3.46
CA GLU A 40 -19.79 -9.50 3.78
C GLU A 40 -20.05 -8.39 2.75
N SER A 41 -18.99 -7.83 2.16
CA SER A 41 -19.05 -6.82 1.11
C SER A 41 -18.03 -7.11 0.01
N PRO A 42 -18.32 -8.07 -0.89
CA PRO A 42 -17.38 -8.49 -1.92
C PRO A 42 -16.97 -7.35 -2.82
N ASP A 43 -15.73 -7.40 -3.31
CA ASP A 43 -15.21 -6.47 -4.31
C ASP A 43 -15.19 -5.01 -3.86
N HIS A 44 -15.23 -4.76 -2.55
CA HIS A 44 -15.05 -3.42 -2.01
C HIS A 44 -13.58 -3.02 -2.09
N ALA A 45 -13.24 -2.10 -3.00
CA ALA A 45 -11.85 -1.73 -3.31
C ALA A 45 -10.98 -1.41 -2.08
N ASN A 46 -11.54 -0.77 -1.05
CA ASN A 46 -10.81 -0.48 0.18
C ASN A 46 -10.39 -1.74 0.93
N ILE A 47 -11.25 -2.78 0.97
CA ILE A 47 -10.96 -4.05 1.64
C ILE A 47 -9.88 -4.81 0.86
N VAL A 48 -10.05 -4.91 -0.47
CA VAL A 48 -9.09 -5.59 -1.36
C VAL A 48 -7.70 -4.94 -1.28
N SER A 49 -7.64 -3.61 -1.23
CA SER A 49 -6.39 -2.87 -1.09
C SER A 49 -5.75 -3.02 0.31
N ALA A 50 -6.56 -3.05 1.37
CA ALA A 50 -6.06 -3.36 2.72
C ALA A 50 -5.54 -4.80 2.84
N MET A 51 -6.16 -5.76 2.12
CA MET A 51 -5.67 -7.13 2.02
C MET A 51 -4.31 -7.17 1.35
N ALA A 52 -4.13 -6.46 0.24
CA ALA A 52 -2.84 -6.36 -0.45
C ALA A 52 -1.74 -5.79 0.47
N LEU A 53 -1.99 -4.66 1.13
CA LEU A 53 -1.05 -4.08 2.08
C LEU A 53 -0.66 -5.07 3.17
N THR A 54 -1.63 -5.77 3.75
CA THR A 54 -1.39 -6.74 4.83
C THR A 54 -0.60 -7.93 4.33
N ARG A 55 -0.98 -8.46 3.17
CA ARG A 55 -0.37 -9.64 2.56
C ARG A 55 1.08 -9.38 2.15
N SER A 56 1.41 -8.18 1.70
CA SER A 56 2.79 -7.77 1.39
C SER A 56 3.77 -7.86 2.57
N LEU A 57 3.27 -8.00 3.81
CA LEU A 57 4.06 -8.12 5.04
C LEU A 57 4.30 -9.57 5.49
N ILE A 58 3.79 -10.57 4.75
CA ILE A 58 3.81 -11.97 5.18
C ILE A 58 5.11 -12.66 4.74
N THR A 59 5.27 -12.87 3.42
CA THR A 59 6.49 -13.40 2.82
C THR A 59 6.70 -12.78 1.44
N PRO A 60 7.90 -12.88 0.85
CA PRO A 60 8.14 -12.43 -0.53
C PRO A 60 7.22 -13.10 -1.57
N GLU A 61 6.85 -14.37 -1.37
CA GLU A 61 5.94 -15.08 -2.29
C GLU A 61 4.51 -14.53 -2.24
N GLU A 62 4.06 -14.12 -1.05
CA GLU A 62 2.76 -13.46 -0.87
C GLU A 62 2.76 -12.04 -1.48
N ALA A 63 3.93 -11.43 -1.70
CA ALA A 63 4.04 -10.09 -2.27
C ALA A 63 3.54 -10.02 -3.73
N GLU A 64 3.75 -11.06 -4.54
CA GLU A 64 3.22 -11.10 -5.91
C GLU A 64 1.68 -11.13 -5.93
N ILE A 65 1.10 -11.90 -5.00
CA ILE A 65 -0.35 -11.96 -4.83
C ILE A 65 -0.87 -10.60 -4.35
N ALA A 66 -0.15 -9.94 -3.43
CA ALA A 66 -0.47 -8.60 -2.96
C ALA A 66 -0.46 -7.57 -4.10
N ILE A 67 0.53 -7.62 -5.01
CA ILE A 67 0.57 -6.73 -6.19
C ILE A 67 -0.67 -6.94 -7.05
N ALA A 68 -1.04 -8.19 -7.34
CA ALA A 68 -2.23 -8.49 -8.13
C ALA A 68 -3.51 -7.96 -7.47
N GLU A 69 -3.65 -8.12 -6.16
CA GLU A 69 -4.79 -7.59 -5.38
C GLU A 69 -4.81 -6.05 -5.36
N ALA A 70 -3.67 -5.39 -5.16
CA ALA A 70 -3.59 -3.93 -5.20
C ALA A 70 -3.97 -3.37 -6.57
N ARG A 71 -3.53 -4.01 -7.67
CA ARG A 71 -3.95 -3.66 -9.03
C ARG A 71 -5.44 -3.89 -9.24
N ARG A 72 -5.99 -5.00 -8.74
CA ARG A 72 -7.44 -5.28 -8.79
C ARG A 72 -8.23 -4.21 -8.03
N ALA A 73 -7.75 -3.73 -6.88
CA ALA A 73 -8.43 -2.66 -6.16
C ALA A 73 -8.58 -1.37 -7.00
N LEU A 74 -7.60 -1.05 -7.85
CA LEU A 74 -7.70 0.06 -8.82
C LEU A 74 -8.73 -0.18 -9.92
N THR A 75 -8.97 -1.44 -10.30
CA THR A 75 -10.03 -1.78 -11.28
C THR A 75 -11.43 -1.74 -10.68
N LEU A 76 -11.55 -2.07 -9.39
CA LEU A 76 -12.81 -2.04 -8.64
C LEU A 76 -13.24 -0.61 -8.30
N TYR A 77 -12.31 0.35 -8.31
CA TYR A 77 -12.58 1.76 -8.09
C TYR A 77 -11.96 2.65 -9.18
N PRO A 78 -12.62 2.76 -10.36
CA PRO A 78 -12.09 3.50 -11.50
C PRO A 78 -11.94 5.01 -11.22
N ALA A 79 -10.99 5.64 -11.91
CA ALA A 79 -10.70 7.07 -11.75
C ALA A 79 -11.87 7.99 -12.06
N THR A 80 -12.77 7.52 -12.92
CA THR A 80 -13.97 8.25 -13.35
C THR A 80 -15.00 8.39 -12.24
N GLN A 81 -14.87 7.63 -11.14
CA GLN A 81 -15.80 7.68 -10.02
C GLN A 81 -15.41 8.75 -9.01
N ASP A 82 -14.19 8.67 -8.47
CA ASP A 82 -13.63 9.66 -7.56
C ASP A 82 -12.08 9.61 -7.62
N PRO A 83 -11.44 10.59 -8.29
CA PRO A 83 -9.98 10.67 -8.39
C PRO A 83 -9.28 10.77 -7.03
N TRP A 84 -9.92 11.40 -6.04
CA TRP A 84 -9.36 11.59 -4.71
C TRP A 84 -9.37 10.29 -3.91
N ILE A 85 -10.45 9.50 -3.95
CA ILE A 85 -10.45 8.18 -3.31
C ILE A 85 -9.50 7.22 -4.04
N ARG A 86 -9.43 7.30 -5.37
CA ARG A 86 -8.53 6.45 -6.15
C ARG A 86 -7.06 6.70 -5.84
N SER A 87 -6.63 7.94 -5.61
CA SER A 87 -5.23 8.24 -5.33
C SER A 87 -4.72 7.52 -4.06
N TRP A 88 -5.56 7.35 -3.04
CA TRP A 88 -5.23 6.51 -1.89
C TRP A 88 -4.98 5.05 -2.24
N ARG A 89 -5.70 4.49 -3.22
CA ARG A 89 -5.47 3.11 -3.68
C ARG A 89 -4.19 2.99 -4.51
N VAL A 90 -3.84 4.03 -5.26
CA VAL A 90 -2.57 4.09 -6.00
C VAL A 90 -1.39 4.19 -5.02
N ALA A 91 -1.54 4.96 -3.94
CA ALA A 91 -0.53 5.03 -2.86
C ALA A 91 -0.35 3.66 -2.19
N ASP A 92 -1.43 2.95 -1.89
CA ASP A 92 -1.37 1.60 -1.34
C ASP A 92 -0.65 0.62 -2.29
N LEU A 93 -0.89 0.71 -3.61
CA LEU A 93 -0.14 -0.06 -4.61
C LEU A 93 1.35 0.28 -4.59
N ALA A 94 1.72 1.57 -4.53
CA ALA A 94 3.11 1.99 -4.45
C ALA A 94 3.81 1.38 -3.23
N VAL A 95 3.17 1.40 -2.06
CA VAL A 95 3.71 0.76 -0.84
C VAL A 95 3.91 -0.74 -1.02
N VAL A 96 2.94 -1.44 -1.62
CA VAL A 96 3.04 -2.88 -1.90
C VAL A 96 4.22 -3.17 -2.85
N LEU A 97 4.38 -2.37 -3.90
CA LEU A 97 5.49 -2.50 -4.86
C LEU A 97 6.85 -2.30 -4.16
N VAL A 98 6.99 -1.32 -3.28
CA VAL A 98 8.21 -1.13 -2.49
C VAL A 98 8.51 -2.36 -1.63
N ARG A 99 7.53 -2.87 -0.88
CA ARG A 99 7.71 -4.05 -0.03
C ARG A 99 8.06 -5.31 -0.84
N ALA A 100 7.63 -5.38 -2.09
CA ALA A 100 7.93 -6.47 -3.03
C ALA A 100 9.25 -6.28 -3.80
N GLY A 101 10.01 -5.20 -3.54
CA GLY A 101 11.25 -4.91 -4.26
C GLY A 101 11.05 -4.37 -5.69
N ARG A 102 9.82 -4.06 -6.10
CA ARG A 102 9.48 -3.46 -7.42
C ARG A 102 9.66 -1.95 -7.40
N HIS A 103 10.88 -1.51 -7.10
CA HIS A 103 11.17 -0.12 -6.80
C HIS A 103 10.93 0.85 -7.96
N GLU A 104 11.25 0.45 -9.20
CA GLU A 104 10.99 1.26 -10.39
C GLU A 104 9.49 1.50 -10.58
N GLU A 105 8.69 0.43 -10.59
CA GLU A 105 7.22 0.52 -10.67
C GLU A 105 6.63 1.35 -9.52
N ALA A 106 7.20 1.25 -8.31
CA ALA A 106 6.76 2.06 -7.17
C ALA A 106 7.00 3.56 -7.40
N VAL A 107 8.18 3.93 -7.94
CA VAL A 107 8.50 5.32 -8.28
C VAL A 107 7.56 5.84 -9.37
N GLU A 108 7.23 5.04 -10.39
CA GLU A 108 6.23 5.42 -11.40
C GLU A 108 4.86 5.75 -10.80
N GLN A 109 4.41 4.96 -9.80
CA GLN A 109 3.15 5.26 -9.11
C GLN A 109 3.23 6.56 -8.30
N LEU A 110 4.37 6.82 -7.64
CA LEU A 110 4.59 8.05 -6.87
C LEU A 110 4.65 9.29 -7.78
N GLU A 111 5.31 9.19 -8.94
CA GLU A 111 5.34 10.24 -9.94
C GLU A 111 3.92 10.56 -10.44
N ALA A 112 3.16 9.53 -10.80
CA ALA A 112 1.77 9.69 -11.26
C ALA A 112 0.87 10.33 -10.19
N LEU A 113 1.12 10.06 -8.90
CA LEU A 113 0.41 10.66 -7.78
C LEU A 113 0.79 12.12 -7.56
N LEU A 114 2.07 12.46 -7.57
CA LEU A 114 2.57 13.82 -7.38
C LEU A 114 2.22 14.75 -8.54
N ALA A 115 2.03 14.20 -9.74
CA ALA A 115 1.51 14.93 -10.89
C ALA A 115 0.02 15.32 -10.75
N GLN A 116 -0.72 14.70 -9.82
CA GLN A 116 -2.14 14.96 -9.60
C GLN A 116 -2.37 15.74 -8.29
N ASP A 117 -3.18 16.80 -8.35
CA ASP A 117 -3.53 17.59 -7.17
C ASP A 117 -4.62 16.89 -6.32
N THR A 118 -4.25 15.78 -5.67
CA THR A 118 -5.17 14.97 -4.85
C THR A 118 -4.87 15.01 -3.36
N ASN A 119 -3.75 15.61 -2.94
CA ASN A 119 -3.27 15.62 -1.54
C ASN A 119 -3.09 14.22 -0.89
N ALA A 120 -3.15 13.12 -1.66
CA ALA A 120 -2.91 11.78 -1.12
C ALA A 120 -1.43 11.56 -0.77
N ILE A 121 -0.53 12.28 -1.42
CA ILE A 121 0.89 12.36 -1.10
C ILE A 121 1.40 13.74 -1.50
N SER A 122 2.38 14.27 -0.75
CA SER A 122 3.17 15.44 -1.13
C SER A 122 4.66 15.08 -1.18
N VAL A 123 5.45 15.92 -1.82
CA VAL A 123 6.92 15.75 -1.85
C VAL A 123 7.48 15.71 -0.43
N GLU A 124 7.02 16.61 0.44
CA GLU A 124 7.46 16.70 1.83
C GLU A 124 7.09 15.44 2.62
N TRP A 125 5.91 14.87 2.38
CA TRP A 125 5.52 13.61 2.99
C TRP A 125 6.38 12.45 2.46
N ALA A 126 6.57 12.37 1.14
CA ALA A 126 7.43 11.33 0.53
C ALA A 126 8.86 11.34 1.09
N LYS A 127 9.39 12.51 1.50
CA LYS A 127 10.71 12.62 2.15
C LYS A 127 10.78 12.01 3.55
N VAL A 128 9.69 12.04 4.31
CA VAL A 128 9.70 11.66 5.74
C VAL A 128 9.05 10.31 6.02
N ASP A 129 8.24 9.77 5.10
CA ASP A 129 7.56 8.50 5.32
C ASP A 129 8.53 7.30 5.23
N PRO A 130 8.63 6.45 6.26
CA PRO A 130 9.48 5.26 6.25
C PRO A 130 9.06 4.20 5.23
N ALA A 131 7.84 4.25 4.70
CA ALA A 131 7.41 3.35 3.63
C ALA A 131 8.30 3.44 2.38
N TRP A 132 8.97 4.59 2.19
CA TRP A 132 9.85 4.85 1.05
C TRP A 132 11.33 4.67 1.38
N ASP A 133 11.69 4.22 2.58
CA ASP A 133 13.09 3.99 2.98
C ASP A 133 13.87 3.10 1.99
N PRO A 134 13.30 2.01 1.43
CA PRO A 134 13.99 1.22 0.40
C PRO A 134 14.26 1.96 -0.92
N LEU A 135 13.60 3.10 -1.17
CA LEU A 135 13.82 3.94 -2.35
C LEU A 135 14.89 5.02 -2.11
N ARG A 136 15.28 5.28 -0.85
CA ARG A 136 16.29 6.29 -0.51
C ARG A 136 17.62 5.96 -1.19
N GLY A 137 18.23 6.95 -1.83
CA GLY A 137 19.47 6.79 -2.57
C GLY A 137 19.31 6.30 -4.01
N ARG A 138 18.09 6.00 -4.46
CA ARG A 138 17.82 5.85 -5.90
C ARG A 138 17.70 7.21 -6.57
N GLY A 139 18.33 7.38 -7.73
CA GLY A 139 18.33 8.66 -8.45
C GLY A 139 16.98 9.06 -9.04
N ASP A 140 16.15 8.08 -9.44
CA ASP A 140 14.79 8.32 -9.96
C ASP A 140 13.86 8.85 -8.86
N PHE A 141 13.92 8.25 -7.67
CA PHE A 141 13.21 8.74 -6.50
C PHE A 141 13.74 10.11 -6.02
N GLY A 142 15.07 10.30 -6.00
CA GLY A 142 15.70 11.58 -5.65
C GLY A 142 15.24 12.72 -6.55
N ALA A 143 15.19 12.49 -7.87
CA ALA A 143 14.67 13.46 -8.83
C ALA A 143 13.21 13.85 -8.55
N LEU A 144 12.38 12.88 -8.15
CA LEU A 144 10.97 13.09 -7.84
C LEU A 144 10.77 13.96 -6.59
N VAL A 145 11.63 13.82 -5.58
CA VAL A 145 11.53 14.58 -4.32
C VAL A 145 12.46 15.81 -4.27
N GLY A 146 13.31 16.01 -5.28
CA GLY A 146 14.28 17.12 -5.31
C GLY A 146 15.44 16.92 -4.34
N GLU A 147 16.03 15.72 -4.33
CA GLU A 147 17.24 15.33 -3.58
C GLU A 147 18.36 14.86 -4.51
#